data_AF-A0A1S3YFE0-F1
#
_entry.id   AF-A0A1S3YFE0-F1
#
_cell.length_a   1.000
_cell.length_b   1.000
_cell.length_c   1.000
_cell.angle_alpha   90.00
_cell.angle_beta   90.00
_cell.angle_gamma   90.00
#
_symmetry.space_group_name_H-M   'P 1'
#
loop_
_entity.id
_entity.type
_entity.pdbx_description
1 polymer ?
#
loop_
_entity_poly.entity_id
_entity_poly.type
_entity_poly.pdbx_seq_one_letter_code
_entity_poly.pdbx_strand_id
1 'polypeptide(L)'
;MESLFVNAILVMEAVIALCYYPIVLLMLKANSAVVVAGWHRMSYFFPNQSYISKELEKNIRKIHAIAKNAVTDGRYIVFGVGSTQLLNAAVHALSMENSPYSAKVVANKIPYYSPYKFQTEFFQTLHYEFEGDSSILRNKSDFAGNVIEFVTSPNNPYGNLRNSVLKGPNVKTIYDRAYYWPHYTAIPAPADEDLMIFSISKLTGHAGS
;
A
#
# COMPACT_ATOMS: atom_id res chain seq x y z
N MET A 1 18.74 14.27 0.03
CA MET A 1 18.29 12.89 0.29
C MET A 1 17.00 12.75 -0.51
N GLU A 2 17.04 12.07 -1.65
CA GLU A 2 15.87 11.97 -2.54
C GLU A 2 14.80 11.05 -1.91
N SER A 3 13.53 11.30 -2.21
CA SER A 3 12.42 10.62 -1.54
C SER A 3 12.34 9.14 -1.95
N LEU A 4 12.64 8.25 -1.01
CA LEU A 4 12.52 6.78 -1.14
C LEU A 4 11.09 6.28 -1.42
N PHE A 5 10.11 7.18 -1.48
CA PHE A 5 8.70 6.89 -1.69
C PHE A 5 8.24 7.13 -3.14
N VAL A 6 9.06 7.76 -3.99
CA VAL A 6 8.79 7.84 -5.43
C VAL A 6 9.25 6.54 -6.08
N ASN A 7 8.39 5.88 -6.85
CA ASN A 7 8.59 4.54 -7.42
C ASN A 7 8.62 3.41 -6.36
N ALA A 8 7.71 3.42 -5.38
CA ALA A 8 7.71 2.44 -4.28
C ALA A 8 6.50 1.47 -4.31
N ILE A 9 6.77 0.17 -4.26
CA ILE A 9 5.77 -0.87 -3.96
C ILE A 9 5.90 -1.31 -2.50
N LEU A 10 4.80 -1.24 -1.78
CA LEU A 10 4.71 -1.39 -0.32
C LEU A 10 3.74 -2.55 0.00
N VAL A 11 4.06 -3.45 0.94
CA VAL A 11 3.35 -4.75 1.05
C VAL A 11 3.03 -5.18 2.50
N MET A 12 1.97 -5.99 2.67
CA MET A 12 1.28 -6.37 3.93
C MET A 12 0.40 -5.21 4.42
N GLU A 13 -0.67 -5.30 5.23
CA GLU A 13 -1.46 -6.31 6.00
C GLU A 13 -2.70 -5.50 6.53
N ALA A 14 -3.96 -5.97 6.40
CA ALA A 14 -5.17 -5.42 7.05
C ALA A 14 -6.47 -6.22 6.78
N VAL A 15 -7.35 -6.35 7.78
CA VAL A 15 -8.69 -7.03 7.76
C VAL A 15 -8.63 -8.55 7.49
N ILE A 16 -9.24 -9.32 8.39
CA ILE A 16 -9.30 -10.79 8.42
C ILE A 16 -9.91 -11.39 7.12
N ALA A 17 -9.38 -12.54 6.69
CA ALA A 17 -9.91 -13.32 5.56
C ALA A 17 -9.81 -14.84 5.79
N LEU A 18 -10.62 -15.38 6.71
CA LEU A 18 -10.62 -16.81 7.09
C LEU A 18 -10.93 -17.77 5.93
N CYS A 19 -11.49 -17.30 4.82
CA CYS A 19 -11.84 -18.12 3.65
C CYS A 19 -10.64 -18.86 3.03
N TYR A 20 -9.41 -18.39 3.23
CA TYR A 20 -8.19 -19.06 2.74
C TYR A 20 -7.72 -20.22 3.64
N TYR A 21 -8.23 -20.33 4.86
CA TYR A 21 -7.79 -21.31 5.86
C TYR A 21 -7.83 -22.77 5.38
N PRO A 22 -8.86 -23.24 4.63
CA PRO A 22 -8.87 -24.59 4.08
C PRO A 22 -7.74 -24.84 3.07
N ILE A 23 -7.41 -23.86 2.23
CA ILE A 23 -6.36 -23.99 1.20
C ILE A 23 -4.99 -24.13 1.88
N VAL A 24 -4.68 -23.21 2.81
CA VAL A 24 -3.40 -23.19 3.51
C VAL A 24 -3.22 -24.43 4.39
N LEU A 25 -4.23 -24.78 5.20
CA LEU A 25 -4.11 -25.85 6.20
C LEU A 25 -4.29 -27.26 5.63
N LEU A 26 -5.10 -27.46 4.58
CA LEU A 26 -5.43 -28.79 4.07
C LEU A 26 -4.69 -29.14 2.77
N MET A 27 -4.45 -28.16 1.88
CA MET A 27 -3.87 -28.43 0.56
C MET A 27 -2.36 -28.14 0.47
N LEU A 28 -1.85 -27.17 1.25
CA LEU A 28 -0.46 -26.70 1.13
C LEU A 28 0.44 -27.00 2.34
N LYS A 29 -0.09 -27.58 3.41
CA LYS A 29 0.58 -27.76 4.72
C LYS A 29 2.00 -28.33 4.63
N ALA A 30 2.24 -29.37 3.83
CA ALA A 30 3.57 -29.99 3.69
C ALA A 30 4.58 -29.12 2.92
N ASN A 31 4.09 -28.22 2.05
CA ASN A 31 4.90 -27.40 1.14
C ASN A 31 5.07 -25.96 1.65
N SER A 32 4.37 -25.57 2.72
CA SER A 32 4.38 -24.20 3.27
C SER A 32 4.63 -24.13 4.78
N ALA A 33 4.81 -25.26 5.46
CA ALA A 33 5.32 -25.27 6.83
C ALA A 33 6.79 -24.82 6.87
N VAL A 34 7.16 -24.00 7.85
CA VAL A 34 8.52 -23.50 8.06
C VAL A 34 9.03 -23.93 9.44
N VAL A 35 10.27 -24.43 9.49
CA VAL A 35 10.99 -24.69 10.74
C VAL A 35 11.99 -23.56 10.96
N VAL A 36 11.77 -22.77 12.01
CA VAL A 36 12.65 -21.64 12.37
C VAL A 36 13.61 -22.10 13.47
N ALA A 37 14.90 -22.13 13.17
CA ALA A 37 15.93 -22.45 14.16
C ALA A 37 16.05 -21.32 15.20
N GLY A 38 16.39 -21.65 16.46
CA GLY A 38 16.44 -20.67 17.56
C GLY A 38 17.43 -19.51 17.37
N TRP A 39 18.41 -19.66 16.48
CA TRP A 39 19.38 -18.61 16.11
C TRP A 39 19.04 -17.91 14.77
N HIS A 40 17.89 -18.20 14.16
CA HIS A 40 17.51 -17.63 12.88
C HIS A 40 17.28 -16.12 12.99
N ARG A 41 18.11 -15.32 12.31
CA ARG A 41 17.98 -13.86 12.19
C ARG A 41 18.04 -13.09 13.53
N MET A 42 18.92 -13.50 14.43
CA MET A 42 19.24 -12.70 15.64
C MET A 42 19.93 -11.35 15.34
N SER A 43 20.38 -11.13 14.11
CA SER A 43 20.98 -9.86 13.64
C SER A 43 19.91 -8.89 13.13
N TYR A 44 20.03 -7.61 13.48
CA TYR A 44 19.25 -6.51 12.90
C TYR A 44 19.40 -6.36 11.37
N PHE A 45 20.48 -6.91 10.81
CA PHE A 45 20.84 -6.80 9.39
C PHE A 45 20.94 -8.17 8.72
N PHE A 46 20.60 -8.22 7.43
CA PHE A 46 20.96 -9.31 6.53
C PHE A 46 22.48 -9.29 6.24
N PRO A 47 23.10 -10.40 5.81
CA PRO A 47 24.55 -10.45 5.55
C PRO A 47 25.07 -9.41 4.55
N ASN A 48 24.20 -8.91 3.67
CA ASN A 48 24.48 -7.83 2.72
C ASN A 48 24.12 -6.42 3.25
N GLN A 49 24.04 -6.26 4.58
CA GLN A 49 23.71 -5.03 5.32
C GLN A 49 22.33 -4.39 5.02
N SER A 50 21.44 -5.06 4.29
CA SER A 50 20.04 -4.60 4.15
C SER A 50 19.19 -4.96 5.37
N TYR A 51 18.14 -4.17 5.61
CA TYR A 51 17.02 -4.53 6.50
C TYR A 51 15.97 -5.42 5.80
N ILE A 52 16.00 -5.46 4.46
CA ILE A 52 15.01 -6.11 3.59
C ILE A 52 15.56 -7.44 3.05
N SER A 53 14.68 -8.44 2.96
CA SER A 53 14.98 -9.78 2.43
C SER A 53 14.93 -9.82 0.91
N LYS A 54 16.10 -9.93 0.26
CA LYS A 54 16.21 -10.06 -1.21
C LYS A 54 15.43 -11.24 -1.78
N GLU A 55 15.38 -12.38 -1.07
CA GLU A 55 14.60 -13.54 -1.53
C GLU A 55 13.09 -13.34 -1.34
N LEU A 56 12.64 -12.55 -0.36
CA LEU A 56 11.22 -12.18 -0.27
C LEU A 56 10.86 -11.17 -1.36
N GLU A 57 11.69 -10.15 -1.57
CA GLU A 57 11.54 -9.16 -2.64
C GLU A 57 11.42 -9.84 -4.01
N LYS A 58 12.35 -10.74 -4.34
CA LYS A 58 12.36 -11.57 -5.56
C LYS A 58 11.08 -12.39 -5.73
N ASN A 59 10.53 -12.95 -4.65
CA ASN A 59 9.26 -13.67 -4.71
C ASN A 59 8.04 -12.74 -4.84
N ILE A 60 8.07 -11.53 -4.26
CA ILE A 60 7.06 -10.48 -4.47
C ILE A 60 7.04 -10.04 -5.95
N ARG A 61 8.20 -9.73 -6.53
CA ARG A 61 8.33 -9.42 -7.97
C ARG A 61 7.80 -10.56 -8.83
N LYS A 62 8.17 -11.82 -8.51
CA LYS A 62 7.69 -13.02 -9.20
C LYS A 62 6.17 -13.21 -9.12
N ILE A 63 5.53 -13.02 -7.97
CA ILE A 63 4.08 -13.23 -7.86
C ILE A 63 3.28 -12.12 -8.56
N HIS A 64 3.77 -10.89 -8.57
CA HIS A 64 3.18 -9.82 -9.40
C HIS A 64 3.30 -10.10 -10.90
N ALA A 65 4.45 -10.61 -11.37
CA ALA A 65 4.62 -11.03 -12.75
C ALA A 65 3.71 -12.21 -13.15
N ILE A 66 3.46 -13.16 -12.25
CA ILE A 66 2.52 -14.28 -12.46
C ILE A 66 1.07 -13.80 -12.48
N ALA A 67 0.68 -12.94 -11.53
CA ALA A 67 -0.68 -12.38 -11.44
C ALA A 67 -0.96 -11.28 -12.49
N LYS A 68 0.09 -10.75 -13.12
CA LYS A 68 0.08 -9.64 -14.10
C LYS A 68 -0.61 -8.37 -13.58
N ASN A 69 -0.57 -8.16 -12.27
CA ASN A 69 -1.33 -7.10 -11.58
C ASN A 69 -0.50 -5.87 -11.21
N ALA A 70 0.84 -5.90 -11.32
CA ALA A 70 1.69 -4.73 -11.10
C ALA A 70 2.96 -4.79 -11.95
N VAL A 71 3.40 -3.62 -12.44
CA VAL A 71 4.76 -3.40 -12.95
C VAL A 71 5.67 -3.20 -11.74
N THR A 72 6.65 -4.10 -11.56
CA THR A 72 7.60 -3.98 -10.43
C THR A 72 8.99 -3.53 -10.86
N ASP A 73 9.33 -3.68 -12.14
CA ASP A 73 10.66 -3.38 -12.64
C ASP A 73 10.95 -1.88 -12.56
N GLY A 74 12.17 -1.52 -12.15
CA GLY A 74 12.54 -0.14 -11.81
C GLY A 74 11.94 0.42 -10.52
N ARG A 75 10.93 -0.22 -9.92
CA ARG A 75 10.33 0.20 -8.63
C ARG A 75 11.12 -0.36 -7.43
N TYR A 76 11.31 0.48 -6.42
CA TYR A 76 11.75 0.08 -5.08
C TYR A 76 10.67 -0.76 -4.39
N ILE A 77 11.07 -1.62 -3.45
CA ILE A 77 10.14 -2.41 -2.63
C ILE A 77 10.46 -2.18 -1.15
N VAL A 78 9.43 -1.86 -0.37
CA VAL A 78 9.51 -1.55 1.06
C VAL A 78 8.54 -2.44 1.83
N PHE A 79 8.98 -3.01 2.95
CA PHE A 79 8.15 -3.84 3.82
C PHE A 79 7.69 -3.02 5.05
N GLY A 80 6.53 -3.37 5.60
CA GLY A 80 6.03 -2.78 6.83
C GLY A 80 5.17 -3.76 7.63
N VAL A 81 4.95 -3.42 8.90
CA VAL A 81 4.03 -4.12 9.81
C VAL A 81 2.60 -3.65 9.48
N GLY A 82 2.11 -4.06 8.33
CA GLY A 82 0.77 -3.74 7.86
C GLY A 82 0.67 -2.54 6.92
N SER A 83 -0.41 -2.51 6.15
CA SER A 83 -0.67 -1.45 5.17
C SER A 83 -1.07 -0.21 5.92
N THR A 84 -1.75 -0.38 7.06
CA THR A 84 -1.84 0.60 8.15
C THR A 84 -0.50 1.32 8.42
N GLN A 85 0.64 0.64 8.55
CA GLN A 85 1.91 1.34 8.76
C GLN A 85 2.36 2.10 7.50
N LEU A 86 2.22 1.46 6.33
CA LEU A 86 2.74 1.97 5.05
C LEU A 86 1.92 3.12 4.46
N LEU A 87 0.60 3.13 4.68
CA LEU A 87 -0.31 4.24 4.37
C LEU A 87 0.10 5.50 5.14
N ASN A 88 0.33 5.37 6.45
CA ASN A 88 0.80 6.49 7.28
C ASN A 88 2.20 6.97 6.88
N ALA A 89 3.12 6.04 6.63
CA ALA A 89 4.48 6.37 6.19
C ALA A 89 4.48 7.11 4.84
N ALA A 90 3.63 6.69 3.89
CA ALA A 90 3.45 7.37 2.61
C ALA A 90 2.84 8.77 2.79
N VAL A 91 1.78 8.93 3.59
CA VAL A 91 1.22 10.27 3.91
C VAL A 91 2.27 11.18 4.51
N HIS A 92 3.00 10.71 5.53
CA HIS A 92 4.05 11.49 6.19
C HIS A 92 5.16 11.89 5.21
N ALA A 93 5.68 10.95 4.42
CA ALA A 93 6.72 11.23 3.42
C ALA A 93 6.28 12.24 2.35
N LEU A 94 5.08 12.07 1.80
CA LEU A 94 4.52 12.95 0.76
C LEU A 94 4.12 14.32 1.32
N SER A 95 3.81 14.43 2.62
CA SER A 95 3.53 15.71 3.27
C SER A 95 4.78 16.59 3.47
N MET A 96 5.95 15.98 3.65
CA MET A 96 7.23 16.68 3.79
C MET A 96 7.88 17.05 2.45
N GLU A 97 7.31 16.63 1.33
CA GLU A 97 7.95 16.79 0.01
C GLU A 97 7.70 18.20 -0.56
N ASN A 98 8.72 19.05 -0.51
CA ASN A 98 8.78 20.34 -1.23
C ASN A 98 7.68 21.39 -0.88
N SER A 99 6.95 21.22 0.23
CA SER A 99 5.90 22.15 0.69
C SER A 99 6.20 22.71 2.09
N PRO A 100 6.16 24.03 2.32
CA PRO A 100 6.15 24.61 3.66
C PRO A 100 4.75 24.62 4.31
N TYR A 101 3.70 24.28 3.54
CA TYR A 101 2.31 24.23 4.00
C TYR A 101 1.89 22.79 4.32
N SER A 102 0.99 22.64 5.30
CA SER A 102 0.36 21.35 5.65
C SER A 102 -0.37 20.74 4.44
N ALA A 103 -0.18 19.44 4.24
CA ALA A 103 -0.74 18.69 3.12
C ALA A 103 -2.17 18.24 3.37
N LYS A 104 -3.01 18.29 2.34
CA LYS A 104 -4.43 17.89 2.42
C LYS A 104 -4.59 16.44 2.00
N VAL A 105 -4.95 15.58 2.95
CA VAL A 105 -5.17 14.15 2.71
C VAL A 105 -6.64 13.92 2.41
N VAL A 106 -6.95 13.26 1.30
CA VAL A 106 -8.32 12.98 0.87
C VAL A 106 -8.45 11.54 0.37
N ALA A 107 -9.64 10.97 0.48
CA ALA A 107 -9.99 9.75 -0.21
C ALA A 107 -10.60 10.05 -1.58
N ASN A 108 -10.33 9.19 -2.57
CA ASN A 108 -10.78 9.34 -3.95
C ASN A 108 -12.29 9.57 -4.12
N LYS A 109 -13.12 8.79 -3.39
CA LYS A 109 -14.58 8.89 -3.43
C LYS A 109 -15.25 8.15 -2.26
N ILE A 110 -16.35 8.68 -1.72
CA ILE A 110 -17.22 8.02 -0.74
C ILE A 110 -18.07 6.90 -1.39
N PRO A 111 -18.26 5.74 -0.72
CA PRO A 111 -17.53 5.28 0.47
C PRO A 111 -16.10 4.87 0.14
N TYR A 112 -15.23 5.05 1.13
CA TYR A 112 -13.81 4.70 1.15
C TYR A 112 -13.47 3.90 2.41
N TYR A 113 -12.25 3.37 2.49
CA TYR A 113 -11.78 2.63 3.66
C TYR A 113 -11.58 3.56 4.88
N SER A 114 -12.46 3.44 5.88
CA SER A 114 -12.52 4.40 7.00
C SER A 114 -11.23 4.58 7.83
N PRO A 115 -10.33 3.59 7.96
CA PRO A 115 -9.04 3.80 8.64
C PRO A 115 -8.14 4.87 8.00
N TYR A 116 -8.30 5.25 6.72
CA TYR A 116 -7.57 6.40 6.16
C TYR A 116 -7.86 7.67 6.99
N LYS A 117 -9.15 7.91 7.30
CA LYS A 117 -9.57 9.03 8.14
C LYS A 117 -9.03 8.87 9.56
N PHE A 118 -9.38 7.77 10.22
CA PHE A 118 -9.02 7.54 11.63
C PHE A 118 -7.51 7.57 11.88
N GLN A 119 -6.70 7.09 10.94
CA GLN A 119 -5.24 7.10 11.06
C GLN A 119 -4.66 8.51 10.93
N THR A 120 -5.03 9.25 9.88
CA THR A 120 -4.55 10.61 9.65
C THR A 120 -4.97 11.53 10.81
N GLU A 121 -6.20 11.37 11.32
CA GLU A 121 -6.70 12.09 12.50
C GLU A 121 -6.17 11.59 13.86
N PHE A 122 -5.50 10.43 13.91
CA PHE A 122 -4.89 9.91 15.15
C PHE A 122 -3.45 10.39 15.33
N PHE A 123 -2.67 10.50 14.26
CA PHE A 123 -1.27 10.94 14.34
C PHE A 123 -1.08 12.46 14.47
N GLN A 124 -2.14 13.26 14.20
CA GLN A 124 -2.28 14.69 14.56
C GLN A 124 -1.00 15.54 14.42
N THR A 125 -0.42 15.53 13.22
CA THR A 125 0.80 16.31 12.93
C THR A 125 0.46 17.70 12.38
N LEU A 126 1.41 18.63 12.49
CA LEU A 126 1.32 19.94 11.80
C LEU A 126 1.60 19.85 10.28
N HIS A 127 1.91 18.65 9.77
CA HIS A 127 2.31 18.43 8.38
C HIS A 127 1.16 17.98 7.47
N TYR A 128 0.06 17.46 8.02
CA TYR A 128 -1.09 17.01 7.22
C TYR A 128 -2.42 17.01 7.98
N GLU A 129 -3.52 17.17 7.25
CA GLU A 129 -4.90 17.15 7.75
C GLU A 129 -5.81 16.32 6.82
N PHE A 130 -6.84 15.65 7.36
CA PHE A 130 -7.77 14.83 6.57
C PHE A 130 -9.03 15.61 6.17
N GLU A 131 -9.17 15.86 4.87
CA GLU A 131 -10.18 16.75 4.25
C GLU A 131 -11.35 15.99 3.58
N GLY A 132 -11.47 14.68 3.81
CA GLY A 132 -12.64 13.90 3.37
C GLY A 132 -12.54 13.34 1.96
N ASP A 133 -13.35 13.87 1.05
CA ASP A 133 -13.59 13.32 -0.30
C ASP A 133 -13.03 14.25 -1.38
N SER A 134 -12.29 13.69 -2.35
CA SER A 134 -11.62 14.44 -3.42
C SER A 134 -12.54 15.37 -4.24
N SER A 135 -13.85 15.13 -4.26
CA SER A 135 -14.82 16.04 -4.88
C SER A 135 -14.80 17.47 -4.31
N ILE A 136 -14.45 17.67 -3.03
CA ILE A 136 -14.32 19.02 -2.43
C ILE A 136 -13.11 19.81 -2.94
N LEU A 137 -12.16 19.13 -3.59
CA LEU A 137 -10.97 19.70 -4.21
C LEU A 137 -10.99 19.64 -5.75
N ARG A 138 -11.92 18.90 -6.37
CA ARG A 138 -11.97 18.64 -7.83
C ARG A 138 -11.98 19.90 -8.72
N ASN A 139 -12.55 21.01 -8.22
CA ASN A 139 -12.62 22.28 -8.95
C ASN A 139 -11.49 23.27 -8.57
N LYS A 140 -10.52 22.84 -7.75
CA LYS A 140 -9.33 23.61 -7.40
C LYS A 140 -8.14 23.04 -8.17
N SER A 141 -7.40 23.90 -8.85
CA SER A 141 -6.16 23.57 -9.56
C SER A 141 -4.91 24.16 -8.90
N ASP A 142 -5.11 25.16 -8.05
CA ASP A 142 -4.06 25.81 -7.26
C ASP A 142 -4.20 25.37 -5.79
N PHE A 143 -3.15 24.75 -5.26
CA PHE A 143 -3.06 24.25 -3.90
C PHE A 143 -1.74 24.73 -3.31
N ALA A 144 -1.79 25.55 -2.26
CA ALA A 144 -0.59 26.13 -1.64
C ALA A 144 0.42 25.05 -1.18
N GLY A 145 -0.07 23.92 -0.67
CA GLY A 145 0.71 22.73 -0.35
C GLY A 145 0.22 21.48 -1.06
N ASN A 146 0.86 20.35 -0.77
CA ASN A 146 0.55 19.07 -1.40
C ASN A 146 -0.88 18.59 -1.10
N VAL A 147 -1.47 17.87 -2.04
CA VAL A 147 -2.73 17.12 -1.86
C VAL A 147 -2.43 15.64 -2.07
N ILE A 148 -2.82 14.80 -1.12
CA ILE A 148 -2.52 13.37 -1.09
C ILE A 148 -3.82 12.59 -1.24
N GLU A 149 -4.04 12.00 -2.42
CA GLU A 149 -5.26 11.23 -2.74
C GLU A 149 -5.06 9.73 -2.52
N PHE A 150 -5.78 9.14 -1.56
CA PHE A 150 -5.89 7.69 -1.39
C PHE A 150 -6.84 7.10 -2.43
N VAL A 151 -6.36 6.18 -3.27
CA VAL A 151 -7.12 5.52 -4.34
C VAL A 151 -7.21 4.02 -4.08
N THR A 152 -8.26 3.56 -3.39
CA THR A 152 -8.53 2.13 -3.19
C THR A 152 -9.11 1.51 -4.47
N SER A 153 -8.41 0.55 -5.07
CA SER A 153 -8.75 0.01 -6.39
C SER A 153 -8.27 -1.44 -6.55
N PRO A 154 -9.13 -2.46 -6.33
CA PRO A 154 -10.58 -2.42 -6.05
C PRO A 154 -10.98 -1.71 -4.77
N ASN A 155 -12.11 -1.01 -4.80
CA ASN A 155 -12.57 -0.24 -3.64
C ASN A 155 -13.14 -1.08 -2.50
N ASN A 156 -12.80 -0.72 -1.26
CA ASN A 156 -13.56 -1.15 -0.07
C ASN A 156 -14.72 -0.15 0.16
N PRO A 157 -16.01 -0.57 0.17
CA PRO A 157 -16.51 -1.96 0.24
C PRO A 157 -16.98 -2.57 -1.10
N TYR A 158 -17.17 -1.78 -2.15
CA TYR A 158 -17.96 -2.20 -3.33
C TYR A 158 -17.22 -2.94 -4.46
N GLY A 159 -15.91 -3.19 -4.36
CA GLY A 159 -15.13 -3.95 -5.34
C GLY A 159 -14.93 -3.29 -6.72
N ASN A 160 -15.59 -2.16 -7.00
CA ASN A 160 -15.37 -1.40 -8.24
C ASN A 160 -13.92 -0.88 -8.33
N LEU A 161 -13.31 -0.96 -9.51
CA LEU A 161 -12.03 -0.32 -9.81
C LEU A 161 -12.18 1.22 -9.80
N ARG A 162 -11.12 1.90 -9.39
CA ARG A 162 -11.02 3.38 -9.27
C ARG A 162 -9.64 3.87 -9.74
N ASN A 163 -9.62 5.11 -10.22
CA ASN A 163 -8.42 5.89 -10.56
C ASN A 163 -8.52 7.26 -9.86
N SER A 164 -7.41 7.96 -9.69
CA SER A 164 -7.37 9.31 -9.11
C SER A 164 -8.29 10.29 -9.84
N VAL A 165 -8.92 11.18 -9.07
CA VAL A 165 -9.81 12.25 -9.55
C VAL A 165 -9.07 13.58 -9.62
N LEU A 166 -8.06 13.78 -8.77
CA LEU A 166 -7.27 15.02 -8.71
C LEU A 166 -6.09 14.98 -9.69
N LYS A 167 -5.69 16.17 -10.15
CA LYS A 167 -4.57 16.37 -11.09
C LYS A 167 -3.88 17.70 -10.81
N GLY A 168 -2.56 17.73 -10.92
CA GLY A 168 -1.72 18.92 -10.72
C GLY A 168 -0.33 18.53 -10.21
N PRO A 169 0.67 19.41 -10.27
CA PRO A 169 2.03 19.11 -9.82
C PRO A 169 2.11 18.82 -8.30
N ASN A 170 1.24 19.46 -7.52
CA ASN A 170 1.16 19.31 -6.07
C ASN A 170 0.25 18.13 -5.66
N VAL A 171 -0.31 17.38 -6.62
CA VAL A 171 -1.15 16.21 -6.34
C VAL A 171 -0.28 14.95 -6.31
N LYS A 172 -0.28 14.27 -5.16
CA LYS A 172 0.35 12.98 -4.92
C LYS A 172 -0.75 11.93 -4.76
N THR A 173 -0.47 10.69 -5.14
CA THR A 173 -1.46 9.60 -5.04
C THR A 173 -0.89 8.40 -4.28
N ILE A 174 -1.74 7.74 -3.51
CA ILE A 174 -1.43 6.50 -2.79
C ILE A 174 -2.43 5.46 -3.28
N TYR A 175 -1.99 4.57 -4.17
CA TYR A 175 -2.86 3.53 -4.72
C TYR A 175 -2.90 2.31 -3.79
N ASP A 176 -4.01 2.16 -3.07
CA ASP A 176 -4.27 0.97 -2.26
C ASP A 176 -4.82 -0.14 -3.17
N ARG A 177 -3.89 -1.04 -3.51
CA ARG A 177 -4.05 -2.21 -4.37
C ARG A 177 -4.21 -3.49 -3.53
N ALA A 178 -4.53 -3.40 -2.24
CA ALA A 178 -4.67 -4.58 -1.37
C ALA A 178 -5.56 -5.68 -1.98
N TYR A 179 -6.67 -5.29 -2.62
CA TYR A 179 -7.61 -6.19 -3.27
C TYR A 179 -7.32 -6.46 -4.76
N TYR A 180 -6.25 -5.95 -5.36
CA TYR A 180 -6.01 -6.05 -6.81
C TYR A 180 -5.38 -7.39 -7.20
N TRP A 181 -6.14 -8.47 -6.97
CA TRP A 181 -5.74 -9.85 -7.25
C TRP A 181 -6.85 -10.60 -8.01
N PRO A 182 -6.51 -11.62 -8.84
CA PRO A 182 -7.48 -12.33 -9.70
C PRO A 182 -8.69 -12.94 -8.97
N HIS A 183 -8.59 -13.22 -7.67
CA HIS A 183 -9.66 -13.78 -6.84
C HIS A 183 -10.61 -12.73 -6.23
N TYR A 184 -10.39 -11.43 -6.45
CA TYR A 184 -11.34 -10.36 -6.13
C TYR A 184 -11.84 -9.62 -7.37
N THR A 185 -11.05 -9.55 -8.43
CA THR A 185 -11.38 -8.79 -9.64
C THR A 185 -10.65 -9.34 -10.86
N ALA A 186 -11.19 -9.07 -12.05
CA ALA A 186 -10.43 -9.24 -13.28
C ALA A 186 -9.29 -8.22 -13.33
N ILE A 187 -8.13 -8.62 -13.87
CA ILE A 187 -6.96 -7.74 -14.02
C ILE A 187 -6.95 -7.19 -15.47
N PRO A 188 -7.49 -5.98 -15.74
CA PRO A 188 -7.49 -5.41 -17.09
C PRO A 188 -6.09 -5.02 -17.60
N ALA A 189 -5.21 -4.62 -16.69
CA ALA A 189 -3.81 -4.26 -16.96
C ALA A 189 -2.98 -4.37 -15.66
N PRO A 190 -1.65 -4.52 -15.74
CA PRO A 190 -0.78 -4.29 -14.59
C PRO A 190 -0.96 -2.86 -14.07
N ALA A 191 -1.01 -2.68 -12.75
CA ALA A 191 -0.92 -1.36 -12.12
C ALA A 191 0.51 -0.81 -12.25
N ASP A 192 0.64 0.50 -12.49
CA ASP A 192 1.92 1.14 -12.82
C ASP A 192 2.00 2.56 -12.20
N GLU A 193 1.49 2.69 -10.98
CA GLU A 193 1.43 3.97 -10.26
C GLU A 193 2.68 4.20 -9.39
N ASP A 194 3.03 5.46 -9.12
CA ASP A 194 4.30 5.82 -8.47
C ASP A 194 4.44 5.32 -7.03
N LEU A 195 3.31 5.13 -6.34
CA LEU A 195 3.27 4.50 -5.03
C LEU A 195 2.05 3.57 -4.96
N MET A 196 2.32 2.26 -4.84
CA MET A 196 1.31 1.20 -4.79
C MET A 196 1.46 0.39 -3.49
N ILE A 197 0.34 0.17 -2.78
CA ILE A 197 0.29 -0.60 -1.53
C ILE A 197 -0.52 -1.88 -1.75
N PHE A 198 0.10 -3.05 -1.59
CA PHE A 198 -0.53 -4.37 -1.64
C PHE A 198 -0.60 -5.00 -0.24
N SER A 199 -1.38 -6.07 -0.06
CA SER A 199 -1.52 -6.75 1.23
C SER A 199 -1.48 -8.27 1.13
N ILE A 200 -0.68 -8.92 1.98
CA ILE A 200 -0.68 -10.38 2.12
C ILE A 200 -1.99 -10.88 2.77
N SER A 201 -2.68 -10.06 3.57
CA SER A 201 -4.01 -10.33 4.16
C SER A 201 -5.05 -10.71 3.11
N LYS A 202 -4.92 -10.08 1.94
CA LYS A 202 -5.83 -10.17 0.81
C LYS A 202 -5.31 -11.15 -0.24
N LEU A 203 -4.00 -11.36 -0.32
CA LEU A 203 -3.41 -12.37 -1.19
C LEU A 203 -3.56 -13.81 -0.64
N THR A 204 -3.31 -14.03 0.66
CA THR A 204 -3.21 -15.38 1.26
C THR A 204 -4.02 -15.59 2.54
N GLY A 205 -4.64 -14.54 3.11
CA GLY A 205 -5.40 -14.63 4.36
C GLY A 205 -4.58 -14.61 5.66
N HIS A 206 -3.27 -14.39 5.60
CA HIS A 206 -2.36 -14.40 6.76
C HIS A 206 -2.43 -13.12 7.61
N ALA A 207 -3.64 -12.78 8.08
CA ALA A 207 -4.06 -11.53 8.72
C ALA A 207 -3.40 -11.16 10.08
N GLY A 208 -2.28 -11.80 10.41
CA GLY A 208 -1.54 -11.65 11.67
C GLY A 208 -0.10 -12.14 11.55
N SER A 209 0.51 -11.95 10.38
CA SER A 209 1.94 -12.11 10.10
C SER A 209 2.63 -10.75 9.99
#